data_AF-A0A382WZD1-F1
#
_entry.id   AF-A0A382WZD1-F1
#
_cell.length_a   1.000
_cell.length_b   1.000
_cell.length_c   1.000
_cell.angle_alpha   90.00
_cell.angle_beta   90.00
_cell.angle_gamma   90.00
#
_symmetry.space_group_name_H-M   'P 1'
#
loop_
_entity.id
_entity.type
_entity.pdbx_description
1 polymer ?
#
loop_
_entity_poly.entity_id
_entity_poly.type
_entity_poly.pdbx_seq_one_letter_code
_entity_poly.pdbx_strand_id
1 'polypeptide(L)' 'NKLKEEVAELEDAIKNKKNTVHETADVIYHLLVTLESAGINFDDILAELKKRESTSGFDEKRNR' A
#
# COMPACT_ATOMS: atom_id res chain seq x y z
N ASN A 1 -15.02 -9.13 0.55
CA ASN A 1 -14.26 -8.14 -0.25
C ASN A 1 -12.85 -8.66 -0.26
N LYS A 2 -12.34 -9.14 -1.40
CA LYS A 2 -11.13 -9.97 -1.45
C LYS A 2 -9.90 -9.22 -0.91
N LEU A 3 -9.76 -7.93 -1.18
CA LEU A 3 -8.71 -7.08 -0.59
C LEU A 3 -8.68 -7.15 0.95
N LYS A 4 -9.84 -7.21 1.62
CA LYS A 4 -9.90 -7.32 3.09
C LYS A 4 -9.38 -8.67 3.58
N GLU A 5 -9.60 -9.73 2.83
CA GLU A 5 -9.12 -11.08 3.15
C GLU A 5 -7.59 -11.13 2.99
N GLU A 6 -7.06 -10.66 1.85
CA GLU A 6 -5.62 -10.64 1.59
C GLU A 6 -4.84 -9.85 2.65
N VAL A 7 -5.39 -8.72 3.11
CA VAL A 7 -4.75 -7.93 4.17
C VAL A 7 -4.67 -8.72 5.48
N ALA A 8 -5.71 -9.50 5.82
CA ALA A 8 -5.70 -10.35 7.00
C ALA A 8 -4.73 -11.54 6.85
N GLU A 9 -4.63 -12.13 5.65
CA GLU A 9 -3.68 -13.19 5.33
C GLU A 9 -2.23 -12.68 5.39
N LEU A 10 -1.96 -11.47 4.87
CA LEU A 10 -0.67 -10.80 5.00
C LEU A 10 -0.31 -10.51 6.47
N GLU A 11 -1.25 -10.05 7.29
CA GLU A 11 -1.02 -9.85 8.72
C GLU A 11 -0.61 -11.15 9.42
N ASP A 12 -1.28 -12.26 9.12
CA ASP A 12 -0.94 -13.58 9.66
C ASP A 12 0.42 -14.07 9.15
N ALA A 13 0.69 -13.91 7.85
CA ALA A 13 1.97 -14.24 7.23
C ALA A 13 3.15 -13.47 7.82
N ILE A 14 2.96 -12.21 8.18
CA ILE A 14 3.97 -11.40 8.88
C ILE A 14 4.19 -11.93 10.30
N LYS A 15 3.10 -12.19 11.06
CA LYS A 15 3.18 -12.73 12.44
C LYS A 15 3.89 -14.07 12.48
N ASN A 16 3.58 -14.94 11.52
CA ASN A 16 4.09 -16.31 11.44
C ASN A 16 5.36 -16.45 10.59
N LYS A 17 5.85 -15.36 9.98
CA LYS A 17 7.05 -15.31 9.11
C LYS A 17 7.04 -16.35 7.99
N LYS A 18 5.87 -16.57 7.40
CA LYS A 18 5.63 -17.58 6.35
C LYS A 18 4.85 -16.94 5.22
N ASN A 19 5.19 -17.28 3.98
CA ASN A 19 4.49 -16.83 2.77
C ASN A 19 4.40 -15.30 2.59
N THR A 20 5.15 -14.48 3.34
CA THR A 20 5.00 -13.03 3.36
C THR A 20 5.09 -12.38 1.97
N VAL A 21 5.98 -12.89 1.10
CA VAL A 21 6.11 -12.40 -0.29
C VAL A 21 4.86 -12.72 -1.12
N HIS A 22 4.30 -13.92 -0.96
CA HIS A 22 3.09 -14.35 -1.68
C HIS A 22 1.89 -13.52 -1.26
N GLU A 23 1.62 -13.42 0.04
CA GLU A 23 0.48 -12.62 0.54
C GLU A 23 0.65 -11.13 0.23
N THR A 24 1.88 -10.61 0.21
CA THR A 24 2.14 -9.22 -0.21
C THR A 24 1.77 -9.01 -1.67
N ALA A 25 2.11 -9.97 -2.55
CA ALA A 25 1.77 -9.90 -3.96
C ALA A 25 0.24 -9.91 -4.16
N ASP A 26 -0.49 -10.75 -3.42
CA ASP A 26 -1.94 -10.85 -3.52
C ASP A 26 -2.64 -9.58 -3.01
N VAL A 27 -2.16 -8.98 -1.91
CA VAL A 27 -2.63 -7.66 -1.46
C VAL A 27 -2.43 -6.59 -2.53
N ILE A 28 -1.25 -6.52 -3.15
CA ILE A 28 -0.97 -5.53 -4.21
C ILE A 28 -1.90 -5.76 -5.40
N TYR A 29 -2.06 -7.00 -5.86
CA TYR A 29 -2.95 -7.35 -6.96
C TYR A 29 -4.40 -6.93 -6.67
N HIS A 30 -4.94 -7.34 -5.51
CA HIS A 30 -6.32 -7.04 -5.16
C HIS A 30 -6.55 -5.56 -4.85
N LEU A 31 -5.52 -4.82 -4.40
CA LEU A 31 -5.58 -3.37 -4.27
C LEU A 31 -5.74 -2.73 -5.65
N LEU A 32 -4.89 -3.06 -6.62
CA LEU A 32 -4.94 -2.51 -7.98
C LEU A 32 -6.28 -2.80 -8.67
N VAL A 33 -6.78 -4.04 -8.56
CA VAL A 33 -8.11 -4.41 -9.09
C VAL A 33 -9.23 -3.61 -8.43
N THR A 34 -9.15 -3.40 -7.11
CA THR A 34 -10.15 -2.61 -6.38
C THR A 34 -10.15 -1.15 -6.83
N LEU A 35 -8.98 -0.54 -7.01
CA LEU A 35 -8.83 0.83 -7.48
C LEU A 35 -9.43 1.02 -8.88
N GLU A 36 -9.09 0.13 -9.81
CA GLU A 36 -9.63 0.15 -11.17
C GLU A 36 -11.16 0.00 -11.15
N SER A 37 -11.70 -0.92 -10.34
CA SER A 37 -13.15 -1.11 -10.21
C SER A 37 -13.88 0.11 -9.65
N ALA A 38 -13.19 0.95 -8.88
CA ALA A 38 -13.70 2.20 -8.34
C ALA A 38 -13.44 3.41 -9.26
N GLY A 39 -12.81 3.21 -10.42
CA GLY A 39 -12.44 4.28 -11.35
C GLY A 39 -11.35 5.22 -10.82
N ILE A 40 -10.51 4.74 -9.90
CA ILE A 40 -9.42 5.53 -9.31
C ILE A 40 -8.15 5.26 -10.11
N ASN A 41 -7.59 6.30 -10.73
CA ASN A 41 -6.33 6.20 -11.47
C ASN A 41 -5.16 6.05 -10.49
N PHE A 42 -4.26 5.09 -10.77
CA PHE A 42 -3.05 4.88 -9.98
C PHE A 42 -2.09 6.08 -10.03
N ASP A 43 -2.07 6.85 -11.12
CA ASP A 43 -1.25 8.07 -11.23
C ASP A 43 -1.63 9.13 -10.19
N ASP A 44 -2.92 9.24 -9.86
CA ASP A 44 -3.40 10.16 -8.83
C ASP A 44 -2.89 9.75 -7.43
N ILE A 45 -2.80 8.44 -7.18
CA ILE A 45 -2.19 7.89 -5.96
C ILE A 45 -0.70 8.19 -5.92
N LEU A 46 0.02 8.01 -7.02
CA LEU A 46 1.45 8.34 -7.10
C LEU A 46 1.70 9.83 -6.83
N ALA A 47 0.86 10.71 -7.39
CA ALA A 47 0.93 12.14 -7.13
C ALA A 47 0.71 12.48 -5.64
N GLU A 48 -0.24 11.81 -4.99
CA GLU A 48 -0.51 11.96 -3.56
C GLU A 48 0.65 11.44 -2.69
N LEU A 49 1.22 10.26 -3.00
CA LEU A 49 2.38 9.71 -2.29
C LEU A 49 3.58 10.66 -2.37
N LYS A 50 3.84 11.25 -3.54
CA LYS A 50 4.92 12.23 -3.72
C LYS A 50 4.75 13.50 -2.86
N LYS A 51 3.51 13.94 -2.64
CA LYS A 51 3.22 15.06 -1.72
C LYS A 51 3.57 14.69 -0.28
N ARG A 52 3.26 13.46 0.15
CA ARG A 52 3.57 12.98 1.50
C ARG A 52 5.08 12.92 1.76
N GLU A 53 5.87 12.44 0.80
CA GLU A 53 7.34 12.48 0.89
C GLU A 53 7.89 13.91 0.95
N SER A 54 7.27 14.84 0.20
CA SER A 54 7.68 16.24 0.22
C SER A 54 7.42 16.90 1.58
N THR A 55 6.32 16.55 2.25
CA THR A 55 6.03 17.04 3.61
C THR A 55 7.06 16.53 4.63
N SER A 56 7.43 15.25 4.59
CA SER A 56 8.44 14.71 5.53
C SER A 56 9.83 15.31 5.33
N GLY A 57 10.26 15.54 4.07
CA GLY A 57 11.58 16.10 3.77
C GLY A 57 11.77 17.59 4.11
N PHE A 58 10.69 18.37 4.18
CA PHE A 58 10.74 19.78 4.61
C PHE A 58 10.78 19.91 6.14
N ASP A 59 10.04 19.08 6.87
CA ASP A 59 10.04 19.09 8.33
C ASP A 59 11.36 18.55 8.90
N GLU A 60 11.97 17.54 8.26
CA GLU A 60 13.31 17.04 8.62
C GLU A 60 14.43 18.09 8.45
N LYS A 61 14.32 18.96 7.44
CA LYS A 61 15.30 20.03 7.20
C LYS A 61 15.14 21.22 8.15
N ARG A 62 13.95 21.44 8.72
CA ARG A 62 13.70 22.50 9.72
C ARG A 62 14.17 22.14 11.12
N ASN A 63 14.40 20.86 11.39
CA ASN A 63 14.82 20.35 12.69
C ASN A 63 16.30 19.93 12.73
N ARG A 64 17.11 20.44 11.79
CA ARG A 64 18.57 20.29 11.74
C ARG A 64 19.28 21.61 12.03
#